data_AF-A0A254NRY3-F1
#
_entry.id   AF-A0A254NRY3-F1
#
_cell.length_a   1.000
_cell.length_b   1.000
_cell.length_c   1.000
_cell.angle_alpha   90.00
_cell.angle_beta   90.00
_cell.angle_gamma   90.00
#
_symmetry.space_group_name_H-M   'P 1'
#
loop_
_entity.id
_entity.type
_entity.pdbx_description
1 polymer ?
#
loop_
_entity_poly.entity_id
_entity_poly.type
_entity_poly.pdbx_seq_one_letter_code
_entity_poly.pdbx_strand_id
1 'polypeptide(L)'
;MKKGWIAAGVAGVLVLGGSGLAYQAYADQPAETSAEASETKVIDTNTVIKEEPEIEAEQEAPTYDVPQESAPREKSLLPDSLIDSDGLTMTHKGIGTNDFGSGLRQSATYFTQSGRQYAAIQYSGTPEENAKFFRQIPSLYKEPTLNVTIGGQEAIAVDGEFRRVVHFRIGNEALLISSWDDSVEELVAVAEQIAAQP
;
A
#
# COMPACT_ATOMS: atom_id res chain seq x y z
N MET A 1 -21.77 11.99 52.26
CA MET A 1 -21.38 12.38 50.89
C MET A 1 -20.37 11.35 50.37
N LYS A 2 -20.73 10.51 49.41
CA LYS A 2 -19.84 9.51 48.79
C LYS A 2 -19.78 9.81 47.29
N LYS A 3 -18.58 10.12 46.77
CA LYS A 3 -18.34 10.37 45.34
C LYS A 3 -17.93 9.05 44.69
N GLY A 4 -18.77 8.55 43.77
CA GLY A 4 -18.45 7.41 42.91
C GLY A 4 -17.50 7.84 41.81
N TRP A 5 -16.49 7.02 41.56
CA TRP A 5 -15.52 7.20 40.48
C TRP A 5 -16.09 6.59 39.20
N ILE A 6 -16.13 7.36 38.11
CA ILE A 6 -16.48 6.86 36.79
C ILE A 6 -15.18 6.40 36.13
N ALA A 7 -15.07 5.10 35.89
CA ALA A 7 -14.04 4.52 35.04
C ALA A 7 -14.42 4.80 33.57
N ALA A 8 -13.67 5.68 32.91
CA ALA A 8 -13.76 5.85 31.47
C ALA A 8 -12.97 4.72 30.80
N GLY A 9 -13.69 3.76 30.23
CA GLY A 9 -13.10 2.74 29.35
C GLY A 9 -12.69 3.39 28.04
N VAL A 10 -11.39 3.48 27.78
CA VAL A 10 -10.87 3.87 26.46
C VAL A 10 -10.92 2.62 25.58
N ALA A 11 -11.93 2.56 24.71
CA ALA A 11 -11.95 1.63 23.60
C ALA A 11 -10.90 2.09 22.58
N GLY A 12 -9.83 1.29 22.43
CA GLY A 12 -8.81 1.52 21.41
C GLY A 12 -9.39 1.25 20.03
N VAL A 13 -9.56 2.32 19.25
CA VAL A 13 -9.92 2.27 17.82
C VAL A 13 -8.75 1.69 17.04
N LEU A 14 -9.06 0.85 16.07
CA LEU A 14 -8.15 -0.05 15.39
C LEU A 14 -7.94 0.50 13.97
N VAL A 15 -7.14 1.56 13.85
CA VAL A 15 -6.97 2.31 12.59
C VAL A 15 -6.49 1.37 11.47
N LEU A 16 -7.41 1.06 10.55
CA LEU A 16 -7.12 0.37 9.31
C LEU A 16 -6.48 1.38 8.33
N GLY A 17 -5.15 1.41 8.30
CA GLY A 17 -4.35 2.21 7.36
C GLY A 17 -4.41 1.73 5.91
N GLY A 18 -5.62 1.54 5.39
CA GLY A 18 -5.88 1.21 3.99
C GLY A 18 -6.71 2.30 3.33
N SER A 19 -6.08 3.35 2.82
CA SER A 19 -6.74 4.24 1.85
C SER A 19 -5.74 5.07 1.02
N GLY A 20 -6.10 5.26 -0.25
CA GLY A 20 -5.80 6.51 -0.96
C GLY A 20 -4.76 6.49 -2.08
N LEU A 21 -4.89 5.62 -3.09
CA LEU A 21 -4.58 6.03 -4.46
C LEU A 21 -5.88 5.89 -5.26
N ALA A 22 -6.66 6.96 -5.29
CA ALA A 22 -7.90 7.03 -6.05
C ALA A 22 -7.59 6.91 -7.55
N TYR A 23 -8.24 5.95 -8.21
CA TYR A 23 -8.29 5.82 -9.66
C TYR A 23 -8.91 7.10 -10.27
N GLN A 24 -8.12 7.94 -10.92
CA GLN A 24 -8.64 8.80 -11.99
C GLN A 24 -8.42 8.09 -13.32
N ALA A 25 -9.38 7.24 -13.68
CA ALA A 25 -9.39 6.57 -14.98
C ALA A 25 -9.81 7.57 -16.07
N TYR A 26 -8.97 7.65 -17.09
CA TYR A 26 -9.24 8.26 -18.40
C TYR A 26 -10.58 7.78 -18.97
N ALA A 27 -11.50 8.70 -19.22
CA ALA A 27 -12.62 8.48 -20.14
C ALA A 27 -13.03 9.82 -20.76
N ASP A 28 -12.38 10.20 -21.86
CA ASP A 28 -13.00 11.07 -22.85
C ASP A 28 -12.32 10.86 -24.22
N GLN A 29 -12.74 9.80 -24.91
CA GLN A 29 -12.70 9.75 -26.37
C GLN A 29 -14.03 9.17 -26.86
N PRO A 30 -14.88 9.94 -27.57
CA PRO A 30 -16.07 9.41 -28.19
C PRO A 30 -15.67 8.69 -29.50
N ALA A 31 -15.86 7.38 -29.54
CA ALA A 31 -15.83 6.65 -30.81
C ALA A 31 -17.22 6.72 -31.46
N GLU A 32 -17.24 7.27 -32.67
CA GLU A 32 -18.39 7.33 -33.57
C GLU A 32 -18.99 5.93 -33.82
N THR A 33 -20.32 5.85 -33.85
CA THR A 33 -21.05 4.63 -34.19
C THR A 33 -21.41 4.66 -35.67
N SER A 34 -20.91 3.69 -36.45
CA SER A 34 -21.42 3.34 -37.78
C SER A 34 -21.87 1.88 -37.77
N ALA A 35 -23.03 1.63 -38.39
CA ALA A 35 -23.87 0.44 -38.32
C ALA A 35 -23.25 -0.86 -38.90
N GLU A 36 -23.64 -2.02 -38.37
CA GLU A 36 -24.50 -3.03 -39.04
C GLU A 36 -24.62 -4.31 -38.21
N ALA A 37 -25.78 -4.97 -38.33
CA ALA A 37 -26.18 -6.16 -37.59
C ALA A 37 -25.58 -7.45 -38.14
N SER A 38 -25.30 -8.43 -37.27
CA SER A 38 -25.50 -9.84 -37.57
C SER A 38 -25.57 -10.67 -36.29
N GLU A 39 -26.67 -11.41 -36.12
CA GLU A 39 -26.89 -12.37 -35.02
C GLU A 39 -25.92 -13.54 -35.09
N THR A 40 -25.30 -13.95 -33.96
CA THR A 40 -25.12 -15.37 -33.60
C THR A 40 -24.83 -15.57 -32.10
N LYS A 41 -25.80 -16.14 -31.38
CA LYS A 41 -25.72 -17.19 -30.34
C LYS A 41 -24.70 -17.09 -29.16
N VAL A 42 -25.29 -16.83 -27.99
CA VAL A 42 -25.04 -17.43 -26.64
C VAL A 42 -23.66 -17.23 -26.01
N ILE A 43 -23.58 -16.28 -25.05
CA ILE A 43 -23.06 -16.54 -23.70
C ILE A 43 -23.96 -15.75 -22.73
N ASP A 44 -24.65 -16.47 -21.86
CA ASP A 44 -25.34 -15.93 -20.69
C ASP A 44 -24.27 -15.31 -19.77
N THR A 45 -23.99 -14.02 -19.95
CA THR A 45 -23.12 -13.23 -19.09
C THR A 45 -23.94 -12.77 -17.90
N ASN A 46 -24.30 -13.73 -17.07
CA ASN A 46 -24.68 -13.45 -15.69
C ASN A 46 -23.38 -13.19 -14.91
N THR A 47 -22.68 -12.11 -15.31
CA THR A 47 -21.56 -11.56 -14.56
C THR A 47 -22.18 -10.85 -13.36
N VAL A 48 -22.40 -11.61 -12.30
CA VAL A 48 -22.66 -11.02 -10.99
C VAL A 48 -21.41 -10.22 -10.64
N ILE A 49 -21.48 -8.92 -10.87
CA ILE A 49 -20.53 -7.96 -10.30
C ILE A 49 -20.67 -8.15 -8.79
N LYS A 50 -19.73 -8.86 -8.17
CA LYS A 50 -19.63 -8.91 -6.72
C LYS A 50 -19.18 -7.52 -6.30
N GLU A 51 -20.13 -6.71 -5.86
CA GLU A 51 -19.84 -5.48 -5.14
C GLU A 51 -18.89 -5.83 -3.99
N GLU A 52 -17.73 -5.20 -4.00
CA GLU A 52 -16.80 -5.19 -2.88
C GLU A 52 -17.54 -4.65 -1.65
N PRO A 53 -17.45 -5.30 -0.48
CA PRO A 53 -18.11 -4.77 0.71
C PRO A 53 -17.60 -3.36 0.97
N GLU A 54 -18.55 -2.42 1.03
CA GLU A 54 -18.32 -1.04 1.44
C GLU A 54 -17.79 -1.08 2.87
N ILE A 55 -16.48 -0.90 3.03
CA ILE A 55 -15.86 -0.72 4.34
C ILE A 55 -16.34 0.64 4.83
N GLU A 56 -17.18 0.67 5.87
CA GLU A 56 -17.56 1.92 6.53
C GLU A 56 -16.27 2.70 6.84
N ALA A 57 -16.17 3.92 6.30
CA ALA A 57 -15.03 4.78 6.56
C ALA A 57 -14.95 5.04 8.08
N GLU A 58 -14.01 4.38 8.77
CA GLU A 58 -13.58 4.80 10.09
C GLU A 58 -13.23 6.29 9.99
N GLN A 59 -13.68 7.09 10.97
CA GLN A 59 -13.35 8.52 11.02
C GLN A 59 -11.86 8.71 10.78
N GLU A 60 -11.52 9.36 9.67
CA GLU A 60 -10.13 9.61 9.29
C GLU A 60 -9.46 10.35 10.44
N ALA A 61 -8.38 9.76 10.97
CA ALA A 61 -7.52 10.47 11.91
C ALA A 61 -7.09 11.80 11.26
N PRO A 62 -7.04 12.92 12.02
CA PRO A 62 -6.62 14.18 11.46
C PRO A 62 -5.24 14.02 10.81
N THR A 63 -5.15 14.31 9.52
CA THR A 63 -3.92 14.30 8.76
C THR A 63 -3.30 15.68 8.77
N TYR A 64 -2.00 15.75 9.04
CA TYR A 64 -1.24 16.98 8.92
C TYR A 64 -0.17 16.78 7.86
N ASP A 65 -0.26 17.56 6.78
CA ASP A 65 0.82 17.66 5.81
C ASP A 65 2.05 18.22 6.52
N VAL A 66 3.11 17.42 6.61
CA VAL A 66 4.38 17.86 7.19
C VAL A 66 5.18 18.49 6.06
N PRO A 67 5.58 19.77 6.16
CA PRO A 67 6.49 20.35 5.18
C PRO A 67 7.73 19.46 5.02
N GLN A 68 8.11 19.16 3.78
CA GLN A 68 9.16 18.19 3.47
C GLN A 68 10.53 18.55 4.12
N GLU A 69 10.75 19.84 4.42
CA GLU A 69 11.93 20.35 5.11
C GLU A 69 11.90 20.13 6.63
N SER A 70 10.71 19.95 7.20
CA SER A 70 10.46 19.75 8.63
C SER A 70 10.31 18.28 9.01
N ALA A 71 10.09 17.40 8.03
CA ALA A 71 10.04 15.97 8.23
C ALA A 71 11.44 15.44 8.57
N PRO A 72 11.61 14.63 9.63
CA PRO A 72 12.90 14.06 9.97
C PRO A 72 13.33 13.06 8.88
N ARG A 73 14.03 13.54 7.84
CA ARG A 73 14.60 12.70 6.77
C ARG A 73 15.51 11.61 7.31
N GLU A 74 16.16 11.87 8.45
CA GLU A 74 17.04 10.93 9.16
C GLU A 74 16.35 9.62 9.59
N LYS A 75 15.01 9.54 9.52
CA LYS A 75 14.25 8.32 9.85
C LYS A 75 13.72 7.57 8.63
N SER A 76 13.91 8.08 7.41
CA SER A 76 13.42 7.39 6.23
C SER A 76 14.35 6.25 5.86
N LEU A 77 13.75 5.06 5.67
CA LEU A 77 14.39 3.87 5.14
C LEU A 77 14.13 3.73 3.64
N LEU A 78 13.38 4.66 3.03
CA LEU A 78 13.12 4.66 1.59
C LEU A 78 14.35 5.24 0.86
N PRO A 79 15.03 4.46 0.02
CA PRO A 79 16.25 4.93 -0.65
C PRO A 79 15.98 5.90 -1.79
N ASP A 80 16.98 6.72 -2.13
CA ASP A 80 16.89 7.62 -3.28
C ASP A 80 16.76 6.86 -4.62
N SER A 81 17.31 5.64 -4.67
CA SER A 81 17.31 4.81 -5.86
C SER A 81 17.19 3.32 -5.56
N LEU A 82 16.58 2.60 -6.49
CA LEU A 82 16.45 1.15 -6.52
C LEU A 82 16.90 0.63 -7.89
N ILE A 83 17.07 -0.68 -8.03
CA ILE A 83 17.42 -1.34 -9.29
C ILE A 83 16.24 -2.21 -9.74
N ASP A 84 15.81 -2.07 -10.99
CA ASP A 84 14.74 -2.91 -11.57
C ASP A 84 15.26 -4.27 -12.05
N SER A 85 14.34 -5.11 -12.54
CA SER A 85 14.67 -6.44 -13.09
C SER A 85 15.64 -6.41 -14.28
N ASP A 86 15.70 -5.30 -15.02
CA ASP A 86 16.59 -5.10 -16.16
C ASP A 86 17.98 -4.59 -15.72
N GLY A 87 18.20 -4.39 -14.41
CA GLY A 87 19.44 -3.85 -13.87
C GLY A 87 19.57 -2.33 -14.01
N LEU A 88 18.48 -1.64 -14.35
CA LEU A 88 18.44 -0.20 -14.52
C LEU A 88 18.05 0.49 -13.21
N THR A 89 18.60 1.68 -13.00
CA THR A 89 18.29 2.48 -11.82
C THR A 89 16.91 3.11 -11.94
N MET A 90 16.08 2.86 -10.93
CA MET A 90 14.82 3.54 -10.65
C MET A 90 15.06 4.65 -9.63
N THR A 91 14.45 5.81 -9.84
CA THR A 91 14.58 6.96 -8.92
C THR A 91 13.22 7.52 -8.56
N HIS A 92 13.09 8.10 -7.37
CA HIS A 92 11.90 8.85 -6.98
C HIS A 92 12.13 10.37 -7.10
N LYS A 93 11.06 11.14 -7.35
CA LYS A 93 11.14 12.62 -7.37
C LYS A 93 11.20 13.24 -5.97
N GLY A 94 10.87 12.48 -4.94
CA GLY A 94 10.88 12.92 -3.55
C GLY A 94 10.08 11.97 -2.66
N ILE A 95 10.21 12.19 -1.35
CA ILE A 95 9.48 11.47 -0.32
C ILE A 95 8.41 12.41 0.26
N GLY A 96 7.15 12.03 0.10
CA GLY A 96 6.02 12.66 0.79
C GLY A 96 5.98 12.20 2.24
N THR A 97 5.62 13.08 3.18
CA THR A 97 5.52 12.75 4.62
C THR A 97 4.25 13.33 5.21
N ASN A 98 3.47 12.46 5.85
CA ASN A 98 2.22 12.81 6.55
C ASN A 98 2.31 12.33 8.00
N ASP A 99 1.87 13.16 8.94
CA ASP A 99 1.73 12.79 10.36
C ASP A 99 0.25 12.52 10.67
N PHE A 100 -0.02 11.34 11.21
CA PHE A 100 -1.37 10.89 11.60
C PHE A 100 -1.62 11.02 13.12
N GLY A 101 -0.68 11.60 13.88
CA GLY A 101 -0.70 11.68 15.34
C GLY A 101 -0.37 10.37 16.05
N SER A 102 -0.62 9.22 15.41
CA SER A 102 -0.21 7.87 15.86
C SER A 102 1.13 7.41 15.27
N GLY A 103 1.69 8.19 14.34
CA GLY A 103 2.91 7.81 13.62
C GLY A 103 3.11 8.62 12.35
N LEU A 104 4.32 8.52 11.80
CA LEU A 104 4.68 9.15 10.53
C LEU A 104 4.49 8.14 9.39
N ARG A 105 3.84 8.57 8.32
CA ARG A 105 3.83 7.87 7.04
C ARG A 105 4.74 8.60 6.07
N GLN A 106 5.65 7.86 5.46
CA GLN A 106 6.48 8.35 4.36
C GLN A 106 6.19 7.54 3.10
N SER A 107 6.18 8.20 1.94
CA SER A 107 5.89 7.53 0.68
C SER A 107 6.74 8.06 -0.47
N ALA A 108 7.21 7.14 -1.32
CA ALA A 108 7.93 7.44 -2.54
C ALA A 108 7.35 6.63 -3.71
N THR A 109 7.38 7.22 -4.91
CA THR A 109 7.09 6.51 -6.15
C THR A 109 8.37 6.46 -6.97
N TYR A 110 8.85 5.26 -7.25
CA TYR A 110 10.00 5.00 -8.10
C TYR A 110 9.53 4.73 -9.52
N PHE A 111 10.25 5.28 -10.49
CA PHE A 111 9.93 5.13 -11.90
C PHE A 111 11.06 4.39 -12.60
N THR A 112 10.72 3.37 -13.40
CA THR A 112 11.65 2.77 -14.35
C THR A 112 11.83 3.67 -15.57
N GLN A 113 12.84 3.39 -16.39
CA GLN A 113 13.00 4.09 -17.68
C GLN A 113 11.87 3.79 -18.67
N SER A 114 11.22 2.63 -18.53
CA SER A 114 10.05 2.23 -19.31
C SER A 114 8.73 2.85 -18.83
N GLY A 115 8.75 3.59 -17.71
CA GLY A 115 7.57 4.26 -17.17
C GLY A 115 6.75 3.44 -16.17
N ARG A 116 7.21 2.23 -15.81
CA ARG A 116 6.61 1.43 -14.72
C ARG A 116 6.81 2.12 -13.38
N GLN A 117 5.91 1.85 -12.44
CA GLN A 117 5.84 2.56 -11.16
C GLN A 117 5.83 1.60 -9.97
N TYR A 118 6.69 1.90 -9.00
CA TYR A 118 6.72 1.22 -7.71
C TYR A 118 6.35 2.22 -6.63
N ALA A 119 5.24 2.00 -5.95
CA ALA A 119 4.86 2.78 -4.78
C ALA A 119 5.43 2.11 -3.53
N ALA A 120 6.29 2.81 -2.80
CA ALA A 120 6.81 2.39 -1.50
C ALA A 120 6.25 3.28 -0.39
N ILE A 121 5.86 2.66 0.71
CA ILE A 121 5.34 3.36 1.90
C ILE A 121 6.07 2.81 3.12
N GLN A 122 6.50 3.70 4.00
CA GLN A 122 7.00 3.41 5.34
C GLN A 122 6.02 3.98 6.37
N TYR A 123 5.77 3.23 7.43
CA TYR A 123 5.01 3.67 8.59
C TYR A 123 5.80 3.47 9.89
N SER A 124 6.07 4.59 10.56
CA SER A 124 6.73 4.68 11.86
C SER A 124 5.68 4.71 12.98
N GLY A 125 5.12 3.55 13.29
CA GLY A 125 4.21 3.33 14.42
C GLY A 125 4.89 2.68 15.62
N THR A 126 4.11 2.36 16.65
CA THR A 126 4.63 1.57 17.78
C THR A 126 4.90 0.11 17.36
N PRO A 127 5.86 -0.59 18.00
CA PRO A 127 6.12 -2.01 17.71
C PRO A 127 4.86 -2.90 17.84
N GLU A 128 4.01 -2.61 18.81
CA GLU A 128 2.77 -3.34 19.06
C GLU A 128 1.75 -3.15 17.93
N GLU A 129 1.59 -1.92 17.43
CA GLU A 129 0.72 -1.60 16.29
C GLU A 129 1.21 -2.26 15.01
N ASN A 130 2.51 -2.15 14.73
CA ASN A 130 3.11 -2.76 13.55
C ASN A 130 3.00 -4.29 13.59
N ALA A 131 3.28 -4.92 14.75
CA ALA A 131 3.10 -6.36 14.91
C ALA A 131 1.64 -6.79 14.74
N LYS A 132 0.68 -5.97 15.20
CA LYS A 132 -0.75 -6.24 15.02
C LYS A 132 -1.16 -6.13 13.55
N PHE A 133 -0.73 -5.09 12.86
CA PHE A 133 -0.96 -4.90 11.43
C PHE A 133 -0.47 -6.11 10.63
N PHE A 134 0.75 -6.58 10.87
CA PHE A 134 1.31 -7.75 10.17
C PHE A 134 0.48 -9.02 10.34
N ARG A 135 -0.10 -9.25 11.53
CA ARG A 135 -0.99 -10.40 11.75
C ARG A 135 -2.32 -10.28 11.01
N GLN A 136 -2.74 -9.06 10.66
CA GLN A 136 -4.01 -8.80 9.99
C GLN A 136 -3.89 -8.86 8.47
N ILE A 137 -2.70 -8.63 7.89
CA ILE A 137 -2.49 -8.59 6.44
C ILE A 137 -3.20 -9.73 5.70
N PRO A 138 -3.07 -11.03 6.08
CA PRO A 138 -3.73 -12.11 5.34
C PRO A 138 -5.26 -12.00 5.31
N SER A 139 -5.87 -11.32 6.29
CA SER A 139 -7.31 -11.06 6.33
C SER A 139 -7.73 -9.76 5.64
N LEU A 140 -6.80 -8.87 5.33
CA LEU A 140 -7.06 -7.62 4.61
C LEU A 140 -7.20 -7.83 3.10
N TYR A 141 -6.62 -8.90 2.58
CA TYR A 141 -6.65 -9.24 1.16
C TYR A 141 -7.60 -10.40 0.90
N LYS A 142 -8.31 -10.33 -0.23
CA LYS A 142 -9.12 -11.46 -0.74
C LYS A 142 -8.28 -12.41 -1.58
N GLU A 143 -7.15 -11.92 -2.05
CA GLU A 143 -6.20 -12.57 -2.95
C GLU A 143 -5.23 -13.48 -2.18
N PRO A 144 -4.57 -14.43 -2.87
CA PRO A 144 -3.58 -15.29 -2.26
C PRO A 144 -2.45 -14.49 -1.60
N THR A 145 -2.14 -14.85 -0.37
CA THR A 145 -0.99 -14.34 0.36
C THR A 145 0.08 -15.41 0.47
N LEU A 146 1.34 -14.99 0.35
CA LEU A 146 2.52 -15.82 0.39
C LEU A 146 3.42 -15.32 1.51
N ASN A 147 3.78 -16.22 2.43
CA ASN A 147 4.81 -15.91 3.42
C ASN A 147 6.17 -15.98 2.73
N VAL A 148 6.89 -14.87 2.75
CA VAL A 148 8.23 -14.72 2.20
C VAL A 148 9.18 -14.25 3.30
N THR A 149 10.47 -14.21 3.00
CA THR A 149 11.48 -13.66 3.90
C THR A 149 12.13 -12.47 3.22
N ILE A 150 12.24 -11.35 3.93
CA ILE A 150 12.92 -10.12 3.49
C ILE A 150 13.89 -9.69 4.59
N GLY A 151 15.18 -9.51 4.28
CA GLY A 151 16.17 -9.11 5.29
C GLY A 151 16.28 -10.08 6.48
N GLY A 152 15.96 -11.36 6.29
CA GLY A 152 15.92 -12.38 7.34
C GLY A 152 14.70 -12.30 8.27
N GLN A 153 13.72 -11.45 7.97
CA GLN A 153 12.45 -11.32 8.71
C GLN A 153 11.27 -11.85 7.89
N GLU A 154 10.23 -12.31 8.60
CA GLU A 154 8.98 -12.72 7.96
C GLU A 154 8.28 -11.51 7.32
N ALA A 155 7.92 -11.69 6.06
CA ALA A 155 7.23 -10.74 5.22
C ALA A 155 6.05 -11.42 4.51
N ILE A 156 5.09 -10.63 4.07
CA ILE A 156 3.88 -11.13 3.40
C ILE A 156 3.79 -10.51 2.02
N ALA A 157 3.84 -11.35 1.00
CA ALA A 157 3.55 -10.98 -0.36
C ALA A 157 2.10 -11.28 -0.71
N VAL A 158 1.50 -10.44 -1.54
CA VAL A 158 0.14 -10.58 -2.05
C VAL A 158 0.23 -10.62 -3.57
N ASP A 159 -0.18 -11.74 -4.16
CA ASP A 159 -0.27 -11.90 -5.62
C ASP A 159 -1.68 -11.54 -6.09
N GLY A 160 -2.00 -10.25 -6.02
CA GLY A 160 -3.30 -9.75 -6.45
C GLY A 160 -3.37 -9.59 -7.97
N GLU A 161 -4.55 -9.81 -8.55
CA GLU A 161 -4.76 -9.76 -10.01
C GLU A 161 -4.33 -8.42 -10.62
N PHE A 162 -4.67 -7.31 -9.97
CA PHE A 162 -4.41 -5.95 -10.46
C PHE A 162 -3.22 -5.27 -9.80
N ARG A 163 -2.83 -5.73 -8.60
CA ARG A 163 -1.78 -5.09 -7.81
C ARG A 163 -1.08 -6.13 -6.97
N ARG A 164 0.24 -6.16 -7.10
CA ARG A 164 1.11 -6.96 -6.24
C ARG A 164 1.59 -6.08 -5.11
N VAL A 165 1.70 -6.67 -3.92
CA VAL A 165 2.13 -5.94 -2.72
C VAL A 165 3.06 -6.83 -1.92
N VAL A 166 4.15 -6.28 -1.41
CA VAL A 166 5.01 -6.94 -0.42
C VAL A 166 5.03 -6.07 0.82
N HIS A 167 4.59 -6.62 1.94
CA HIS A 167 4.65 -6.02 3.26
C HIS A 167 5.82 -6.64 4.03
N PHE A 168 6.71 -5.81 4.56
CA PHE A 168 7.91 -6.27 5.25
C PHE A 168 8.31 -5.30 6.37
N ARG A 169 9.26 -5.73 7.21
CA ARG A 169 9.72 -4.95 8.37
C ARG A 169 11.23 -4.74 8.32
N ILE A 170 11.65 -3.58 8.80
CA ILE A 170 13.05 -3.28 9.08
C ILE A 170 13.08 -2.67 10.49
N GLY A 171 13.66 -3.39 11.44
CA GLY A 171 13.59 -3.00 12.85
C GLY A 171 12.14 -2.90 13.33
N ASN A 172 11.74 -1.71 13.79
CA ASN A 172 10.37 -1.43 14.23
C ASN A 172 9.49 -0.81 13.13
N GLU A 173 10.04 -0.53 11.95
CA GLU A 173 9.32 0.13 10.87
C GLU A 173 8.52 -0.87 10.04
N ALA A 174 7.29 -0.52 9.69
CA ALA A 174 6.49 -1.28 8.72
C ALA A 174 6.66 -0.66 7.34
N LEU A 175 6.95 -1.49 6.34
CA LEU A 175 7.10 -1.06 4.97
C LEU A 175 6.19 -1.86 4.05
N LEU A 176 5.74 -1.21 2.98
CA LEU A 176 5.15 -1.88 1.84
C LEU A 176 5.74 -1.38 0.53
N ILE A 177 5.84 -2.26 -0.44
CA ILE A 177 6.07 -1.91 -1.84
C ILE A 177 4.98 -2.54 -2.71
N SER A 178 4.55 -1.81 -3.74
CA SER A 178 3.54 -2.30 -4.66
C SER A 178 3.75 -1.82 -6.09
N SER A 179 3.33 -2.64 -7.05
CA SER A 179 3.25 -2.33 -8.48
C SER A 179 1.96 -2.92 -9.07
N TRP A 180 1.54 -2.37 -10.20
CA TRP A 180 0.44 -2.88 -11.03
C TRP A 180 0.94 -3.73 -12.20
N ASP A 181 2.18 -3.50 -12.64
CA ASP A 181 2.71 -4.05 -13.89
C ASP A 181 3.68 -5.22 -13.67
N ASP A 182 4.16 -5.40 -12.43
CA ASP A 182 5.27 -6.30 -12.10
C ASP A 182 4.85 -7.53 -11.29
N SER A 183 5.67 -8.59 -11.39
CA SER A 183 5.46 -9.85 -10.67
C SER A 183 5.71 -9.72 -9.17
N VAL A 184 5.16 -10.66 -8.38
CA VAL A 184 5.45 -10.71 -6.94
C VAL A 184 6.94 -10.93 -6.68
N GLU A 185 7.58 -11.77 -7.47
CA GLU A 185 9.01 -12.08 -7.36
C GLU A 185 9.88 -10.82 -7.57
N GLU A 186 9.49 -9.98 -8.54
CA GLU A 186 10.16 -8.70 -8.78
C GLU A 186 9.97 -7.75 -7.59
N LEU A 187 8.76 -7.66 -7.02
CA LEU A 187 8.52 -6.84 -5.84
C LEU A 187 9.28 -7.35 -4.61
N VAL A 188 9.40 -8.67 -4.44
CA VAL A 188 10.21 -9.28 -3.38
C VAL A 188 11.68 -8.88 -3.56
N ALA A 189 12.21 -8.95 -4.78
CA ALA A 189 13.58 -8.54 -5.06
C ALA A 189 13.82 -7.04 -4.79
N VAL A 190 12.84 -6.18 -5.09
CA VAL A 190 12.94 -4.75 -4.77
C VAL A 190 12.82 -4.50 -3.25
N ALA A 191 11.94 -5.22 -2.55
CA ALA A 191 11.85 -5.15 -1.09
C ALA A 191 13.16 -5.56 -0.39
N GLU A 192 13.86 -6.58 -0.90
CA GLU A 192 15.18 -6.97 -0.39
C GLU A 192 16.23 -5.86 -0.56
N GLN A 193 16.18 -5.09 -1.65
CA GLN A 193 17.08 -3.95 -1.83
C GLN A 193 16.85 -2.85 -0.79
N ILE A 194 15.58 -2.63 -0.40
CA ILE A 194 15.24 -1.69 0.67
C ILE A 194 15.73 -2.24 2.02
N ALA A 195 15.55 -3.53 2.29
CA ALA A 195 15.98 -4.15 3.54
C ALA A 195 17.50 -4.29 3.69
N ALA A 196 18.24 -4.34 2.59
CA ALA A 196 19.70 -4.43 2.57
C ALA A 196 20.42 -3.07 2.72
N GLN A 197 19.67 -1.96 2.85
CA GLN A 197 20.25 -0.65 3.12
C GLN A 197 21.02 -0.67 4.46
N PRO A 198 22.22 -0.05 4.54
CA PRO A 198 23.05 -0.02 5.75
C PRO A 198 22.48 0.84 6.88
#